data_AF-A0A969D028-F1
#
_entry.id   AF-A0A969D028-F1
#
_cell.length_a   1.000
_cell.length_b   1.000
_cell.length_c   1.000
_cell.angle_alpha   90.00
_cell.angle_beta   90.00
_cell.angle_gamma   90.00
#
_symmetry.space_group_name_H-M   'P 1'
#
loop_
_entity.id
_entity.type
_entity.pdbx_description
1 polymer ?
#
loop_
_entity_poly.entity_id
_entity_poly.type
_entity_poly.pdbx_seq_one_letter_code
_entity_poly.pdbx_strand_id
1 'polypeptide(L)'
;MLTALVLVCSIVATPDLRNCDALNARIVMLVPQAYESPVTCAMHGQAYLAETAIGRALSGNDRVKIVCLRQEALNELIAKLPNQ
;
A
#
# COMPACT_ATOMS: atom_id res chain seq x y z
N MET A 1 -8.95 -8.13 -12.47
CA MET A 1 -8.56 -8.45 -11.08
C MET A 1 -7.86 -7.24 -10.46
N LEU A 2 -7.88 -7.13 -9.13
CA LEU A 2 -7.34 -6.03 -8.35
C LEU A 2 -6.21 -6.52 -7.45
N THR A 3 -5.10 -5.81 -7.44
CA THR A 3 -3.97 -6.12 -6.57
C THR A 3 -3.87 -5.04 -5.51
N ALA A 4 -3.67 -5.47 -4.26
CA ALA A 4 -3.53 -4.53 -3.15
C ALA A 4 -2.10 -4.01 -3.05
N LEU A 5 -1.98 -2.69 -2.95
CA LEU A 5 -0.75 -2.00 -2.60
C LEU A 5 -0.93 -1.41 -1.20
N VAL A 6 -0.09 -1.82 -0.27
CA VAL A 6 -0.06 -1.28 1.09
C VAL A 6 0.94 -0.14 1.13
N LEU A 7 0.47 1.04 1.48
CA LEU A 7 1.28 2.24 1.67
C LEU A 7 1.36 2.55 3.17
N VAL A 8 2.57 2.58 3.70
CA VAL A 8 2.85 3.08 5.05
C VAL A 8 3.38 4.50 4.94
N CYS A 9 2.63 5.44 5.51
CA CYS A 9 2.84 6.87 5.37
C CYS A 9 3.18 7.46 6.74
N SER A 10 4.11 8.41 6.79
CA SER A 10 4.38 9.16 8.02
C SER A 10 3.50 10.40 8.07
N ILE A 11 2.78 10.65 9.17
CA ILE A 11 2.00 11.89 9.36
C ILE A 11 2.87 13.14 9.40
N VAL A 12 4.17 12.98 9.68
CA VAL A 12 5.12 14.09 9.72
C VAL A 12 5.43 14.58 8.31
N ALA A 13 5.60 13.66 7.37
CA ALA A 13 5.86 13.98 5.97
C ALA A 13 4.57 14.23 5.16
N THR A 14 3.51 13.48 5.49
CA THR A 14 2.23 13.52 4.78
C THR A 14 1.08 13.59 5.79
N PRO A 15 0.75 14.79 6.31
CA PRO A 15 -0.27 14.96 7.34
C PRO A 15 -1.66 14.52 6.90
N ASP A 16 -2.01 14.79 5.63
CA ASP A 16 -3.23 14.28 5.02
C ASP A 16 -2.96 12.96 4.31
N LEU A 17 -3.46 11.85 4.89
CA LEU A 17 -3.32 10.50 4.35
C LEU A 17 -3.83 10.36 2.92
N ARG A 18 -4.77 11.22 2.48
CA ARG A 18 -5.26 11.22 1.10
C ARG A 18 -4.14 11.49 0.09
N ASN A 19 -3.18 12.31 0.47
CA ASN A 19 -2.03 12.72 -0.35
C ASN A 19 -0.88 11.71 -0.33
N CYS A 20 -0.97 10.65 0.47
CA CYS A 20 0.03 9.61 0.46
C CYS A 20 -0.15 8.68 -0.74
N ASP A 21 0.91 8.46 -1.50
CA ASP A 21 0.95 7.59 -2.68
C ASP A 21 2.27 6.79 -2.70
N ALA A 22 2.49 5.99 -3.75
CA ALA A 22 3.67 5.13 -3.82
C ALA A 22 5.00 5.88 -4.00
N LEU A 23 4.98 7.18 -4.34
CA LEU A 23 6.19 8.00 -4.52
C LEU A 23 6.64 8.65 -3.21
N ASN A 24 5.72 8.89 -2.28
CA ASN A 24 6.01 9.55 -1.01
C ASN A 24 5.76 8.67 0.24
N ALA A 25 5.20 7.46 0.06
CA ALA A 25 5.09 6.49 1.14
C ALA A 25 6.48 6.09 1.66
N ARG A 26 6.60 5.94 2.98
CA ARG A 26 7.82 5.46 3.64
C ARG A 26 8.09 3.99 3.30
N ILE A 27 7.03 3.20 3.19
CA ILE A 27 7.10 1.79 2.79
C ILE A 27 5.97 1.52 1.81
N VAL A 28 6.32 0.82 0.73
CA VAL A 28 5.37 0.31 -0.27
C VAL A 28 5.47 -1.20 -0.27
N MET A 29 4.35 -1.90 -0.08
CA MET A 29 4.30 -3.36 -0.18
C MET A 29 3.26 -3.79 -1.20
N LEU A 30 3.70 -4.67 -2.09
CA LEU A 30 2.82 -5.35 -3.02
C LEU A 30 2.27 -6.63 -2.39
N VAL A 31 0.96 -6.77 -2.35
CA VAL A 31 0.32 -8.03 -1.96
C VAL A 31 0.38 -8.99 -3.15
N PRO A 32 0.90 -10.22 -2.97
CA PRO A 32 1.19 -11.10 -4.10
C PRO A 32 -0.04 -11.69 -4.79
N GLN A 33 -1.22 -11.63 -4.15
CA GLN A 33 -2.47 -12.15 -4.70
C GLN A 33 -3.32 -11.03 -5.32
N ALA A 34 -4.05 -11.38 -6.39
CA ALA A 34 -5.07 -10.52 -7.00
C ALA A 34 -6.48 -10.97 -6.57
N TYR A 35 -7.39 -10.01 -6.50
CA TYR A 35 -8.74 -10.16 -5.94
C TYR A 35 -9.81 -9.67 -6.91
N GLU A 36 -10.99 -10.26 -6.82
CA GLU A 36 -12.13 -9.98 -7.71
C GLU A 36 -12.90 -8.70 -7.31
N SER A 37 -12.87 -8.33 -6.03
CA SER A 37 -13.65 -7.22 -5.47
C SER A 37 -12.77 -6.19 -4.74
N PRO A 38 -13.12 -4.88 -4.80
CA PRO A 38 -12.44 -3.85 -4.01
C PRO A 38 -12.48 -4.12 -2.51
N VAL A 39 -13.58 -4.69 -2.00
CA VAL A 39 -13.74 -4.99 -0.57
C VAL A 39 -12.74 -6.08 -0.16
N THR A 40 -12.67 -7.18 -0.91
CA THR A 40 -11.73 -8.27 -0.65
C THR A 40 -10.28 -7.80 -0.78
N CYS A 41 -9.98 -6.99 -1.80
CA CYS A 41 -8.65 -6.41 -1.98
C CYS A 41 -8.24 -5.55 -0.76
N ALA A 42 -9.13 -4.68 -0.29
CA ALA A 42 -8.85 -3.82 0.86
C ALA A 42 -8.62 -4.63 2.14
N MET A 43 -9.50 -5.59 2.44
CA MET A 43 -9.39 -6.43 3.63
C MET A 43 -8.11 -7.27 3.61
N HIS A 44 -7.82 -7.94 2.51
CA HIS A 44 -6.62 -8.76 2.41
C HIS A 44 -5.33 -7.92 2.40
N GLY A 45 -5.37 -6.69 1.90
CA GLY A 45 -4.25 -5.75 2.05
C GLY A 45 -3.93 -5.43 3.51
N GLN A 46 -4.95 -5.23 4.34
CA GLN A 46 -4.76 -5.02 5.78
C GLN A 46 -4.26 -6.28 6.48
N ALA A 47 -4.86 -7.44 6.19
CA ALA A 47 -4.45 -8.71 6.76
C ALA A 47 -2.98 -9.04 6.42
N TYR A 48 -2.58 -8.84 5.17
CA TYR A 48 -1.21 -9.04 4.73
C TYR A 48 -0.22 -8.19 5.53
N LEU A 49 -0.49 -6.89 5.72
CA LEU A 49 0.35 -6.04 6.55
C LEU A 49 0.47 -6.55 8.00
N ALA A 50 -0.66 -6.94 8.62
CA ALA A 50 -0.69 -7.39 10.01
C ALA A 50 0.16 -8.66 10.24
N GLU A 51 0.30 -9.50 9.22
CA GLU A 51 1.10 -10.73 9.28
C GLU A 51 2.61 -10.48 9.09
N THR A 52 3.00 -9.29 8.62
CA THR A 52 4.42 -8.92 8.42
C THR A 52 5.08 -8.32 9.65
N ALA A 53 6.42 -8.36 9.69
CA ALA A 53 7.20 -7.63 10.70
C ALA A 53 6.98 -6.11 10.63
N ILE A 54 6.64 -5.57 9.45
CA ILE A 54 6.36 -4.14 9.24
C ILE A 54 5.13 -3.72 10.04
N GLY A 55 4.05 -4.51 9.99
CA GLY A 55 2.82 -4.25 10.76
C GLY A 55 3.06 -4.15 12.27
N ARG A 56 4.02 -4.93 12.80
CA ARG A 56 4.41 -4.90 14.22
C ARG A 56 5.33 -3.74 14.57
N ALA A 57 6.02 -3.17 13.58
CA ALA A 57 6.99 -2.09 13.75
C ALA A 57 6.43 -0.69 13.44
N LEU A 58 5.12 -0.58 13.18
CA LEU A 58 4.46 0.70 12.96
C LEU A 58 4.53 1.57 14.22
N SER A 59 4.93 2.82 14.04
CA SER A 59 4.95 3.84 15.08
C SER A 59 3.62 4.59 15.16
N GLY A 60 3.41 5.36 16.23
CA GLY A 60 2.22 6.24 16.35
C GLY A 60 2.11 7.32 15.27
N ASN A 61 3.20 7.60 14.56
CA ASN A 61 3.25 8.54 13.44
C ASN A 61 3.00 7.87 12.08
N ASP A 62 2.92 6.53 12.03
CA ASP A 62 2.63 5.83 10.80
C ASP A 62 1.11 5.71 10.57
N ARG A 63 0.71 5.81 9.31
CA ARG A 63 -0.66 5.58 8.83
C ARG A 63 -0.62 4.62 7.66
N VAL A 64 -1.66 3.81 7.55
CA VAL A 64 -1.77 2.80 6.52
C VAL A 64 -2.84 3.21 5.52
N LYS A 65 -2.48 3.20 4.24
CA LYS A 65 -3.43 3.36 3.13
C LYS A 65 -3.34 2.13 2.24
N ILE A 66 -4.48 1.48 2.04
CA ILE A 66 -4.60 0.37 1.10
C ILE A 66 -5.14 0.93 -0.21
N VAL A 67 -4.40 0.69 -1.30
CA VAL A 67 -4.81 1.07 -2.65
C VAL A 67 -5.06 -0.20 -3.45
N CYS A 68 -6.25 -0.32 -4.00
CA CYS A 68 -6.63 -1.42 -4.87
C CYS A 68 -6.52 -0.98 -6.32
N LEU A 69 -5.53 -1.53 -7.03
CA LEU A 69 -5.24 -1.16 -8.41
C LEU A 69 -5.59 -2.32 -9.33
N ARG A 70 -6.08 -2.02 -10.53
CA ARG A 70 -6.08 -3.02 -11.60
C ARG A 70 -4.65 -3.35 -11.98
N GLN A 71 -4.43 -4.58 -12.47
CA GLN A 71 -3.08 -5.07 -12.78
C GLN A 71 -2.34 -4.17 -13.79
N GLU A 72 -3.04 -3.59 -14.75
CA GLU A 72 -2.44 -2.71 -15.76
C GLU A 72 -1.91 -1.41 -15.11
N ALA A 73 -2.73 -0.79 -14.24
CA ALA A 73 -2.34 0.41 -13.50
C ALA A 73 -1.19 0.16 -12.52
N LEU A 74 -1.14 -1.04 -11.93
CA LEU A 74 -0.03 -1.44 -11.08
C LEU A 74 1.28 -1.56 -11.87
N ASN A 75 1.25 -2.18 -13.05
CA ASN A 75 2.43 -2.32 -13.89
C ASN A 75 2.99 -0.94 -14.31
N GLU A 76 2.10 0.01 -14.64
CA GLU A 76 2.50 1.40 -14.92
C GLU A 76 3.11 2.09 -13.69
N LEU A 77 2.56 1.85 -12.50
CA LEU A 77 3.09 2.40 -11.26
C LEU A 77 4.49 1.86 -10.97
N ILE A 78 4.69 0.54 -11.09
CA ILE A 78 5.98 -0.12 -10.89
C ILE A 78 7.01 0.41 -11.88
N ALA A 79 6.63 0.61 -13.14
CA ALA A 79 7.51 1.18 -14.16
C ALA A 79 7.95 2.63 -13.85
N LYS A 80 7.19 3.35 -13.03
CA LYS A 80 7.48 4.74 -12.62
C LYS A 80 8.20 4.85 -11.28
N LEU A 81 8.29 3.77 -10.50
CA LEU A 81 9.02 3.77 -9.24
C LEU A 81 10.53 3.85 -9.55
N PRO A 82 11.25 4.86 -9.05
CA PRO A 82 12.69 4.96 -9.27
C PRO A 82 13.37 3.73 -8.65
N ASN A 83 14.10 2.99 -9.48
CA ASN A 83 14.87 1.76 -9.21
C ASN A 83 14.77 1.23 -7.77
N GLN A 84 14.01 0.15 -7.58
CA GLN A 84 14.11 -0.71 -6.41
C GLN A 84 15.50 -1.32 -6.29
#